data_AF-A0AAV7NMF5-F1
#
_entry.id   AF-A0AAV7NMF5-F1
#
_cell.length_a   1.000
_cell.length_b   1.000
_cell.length_c   1.000
_cell.angle_alpha   90.00
_cell.angle_beta   90.00
_cell.angle_gamma   90.00
#
_symmetry.space_group_name_H-M   'P 1'
#
loop_
_entity.id
_entity.type
_entity.pdbx_description
1 polymer ?
#
loop_
_entity_poly.entity_id
_entity_poly.type
_entity_poly.pdbx_seq_one_letter_code
_entity_poly.pdbx_strand_id
1 'polypeptide(L)'
;MVLADSTEEKLAEELLETGYSKLDSEPMGKQRIGKDMPAGPPKVYYEVEGRRGRGANATHHGDLGGYAGIQGGLRAQIATLAGEVGLLCDKHKKLKDRAKATENTLGETAPQVKELTQKYALTNNKLRTLAIKVEDAESRCRRHNIRLVGVPEKTKGPSQELFIETWLSSSQWSGHTGSRRPLTKT
;
A
#
# COMPACT_ATOMS: atom_id res chain seq x y z
N MET A 1 -16.52 8.02 -29.27
CA MET A 1 -16.28 6.69 -28.67
C MET A 1 -15.22 6.86 -27.58
N VAL A 2 -15.65 7.21 -26.37
CA VAL A 2 -14.85 7.10 -25.13
C VAL A 2 -15.87 6.88 -24.01
N LEU A 3 -16.11 5.63 -23.66
CA LEU A 3 -16.88 5.20 -22.49
C LEU A 3 -15.97 4.20 -21.77
N ALA A 4 -15.10 4.68 -20.88
CA ALA A 4 -14.20 3.78 -20.15
C ALA A 4 -13.73 4.27 -18.75
N ASP A 5 -14.24 5.38 -18.20
CA ASP A 5 -13.71 5.90 -16.92
C ASP A 5 -14.65 5.69 -15.71
N SER A 6 -15.89 5.22 -15.91
CA SER A 6 -16.92 5.18 -14.84
C SER A 6 -16.84 3.95 -13.93
N THR A 7 -16.10 2.90 -14.28
CA THR A 7 -16.12 1.62 -13.54
C THR A 7 -15.01 1.49 -12.51
N GLU A 8 -13.86 2.13 -12.74
CA GLU A 8 -12.74 2.07 -11.79
C GLU A 8 -12.95 2.98 -10.58
N GLU A 9 -13.65 4.11 -10.76
CA GLU A 9 -13.94 5.05 -9.67
C GLU A 9 -14.97 4.48 -8.67
N LYS A 10 -15.91 3.65 -9.14
CA LYS A 10 -16.91 2.97 -8.29
C LYS A 10 -16.34 1.83 -7.46
N LEU A 11 -15.34 1.11 -7.98
CA LEU A 11 -14.65 0.06 -7.25
C LEU A 11 -13.78 0.60 -6.11
N ALA A 12 -13.29 1.84 -6.23
CA ALA A 12 -12.52 2.49 -5.18
C ALA A 12 -13.39 2.97 -3.99
N GLU A 13 -14.64 3.39 -4.24
CA GLU A 13 -15.59 3.73 -3.18
C GLU A 13 -16.09 2.48 -2.43
N GLU A 14 -16.36 1.37 -3.13
CA GLU A 14 -16.85 0.13 -2.51
C GLU A 14 -15.82 -0.56 -1.58
N LEU A 15 -14.52 -0.38 -1.86
CA LEU A 15 -13.44 -0.90 -1.03
C LEU A 15 -13.17 -0.07 0.24
N LEU A 16 -13.57 1.20 0.25
CA LEU A 16 -13.45 2.05 1.45
C LEU A 16 -14.59 1.81 2.45
N GLU A 17 -15.76 1.38 1.98
CA GLU A 17 -16.96 1.21 2.81
C GLU A 17 -17.05 -0.17 3.48
N THR A 18 -16.39 -1.18 2.91
CA THR A 18 -16.44 -2.57 3.42
C THR A 18 -15.32 -2.94 4.40
N GLY A 19 -14.27 -2.12 4.52
CA GLY A 19 -13.05 -2.46 5.29
C GLY A 19 -13.01 -2.06 6.77
N TYR A 20 -13.96 -1.27 7.28
CA TYR A 20 -13.78 -0.58 8.58
C TYR A 20 -14.93 -0.67 9.59
N SER A 21 -15.90 -1.57 9.43
CA SER A 21 -17.10 -1.59 10.31
C SER A 21 -17.28 -2.83 11.20
N LYS A 22 -16.27 -3.70 11.37
CA LYS A 22 -16.33 -4.82 12.33
C LYS A 22 -15.06 -4.98 13.16
N LEU A 23 -14.82 -4.03 14.06
CA LEU A 23 -14.15 -4.31 15.31
C LEU A 23 -15.01 -3.73 16.42
N ASP A 24 -15.98 -4.56 16.83
CA ASP A 24 -16.80 -4.34 18.00
C ASP A 24 -15.92 -4.04 19.21
N SER A 25 -16.18 -2.89 19.80
CA SER A 25 -15.73 -2.51 21.13
C SER A 25 -16.46 -3.37 22.17
N GLU A 26 -15.92 -4.54 22.50
CA GLU A 26 -16.26 -5.21 23.76
C GLU A 26 -15.40 -4.64 24.90
N PRO A 27 -15.99 -4.08 25.96
CA PRO A 27 -15.24 -3.67 27.14
C PRO A 27 -14.84 -4.92 27.94
N MET A 28 -13.63 -5.43 27.68
CA MET A 28 -12.99 -6.47 28.49
C MET A 28 -12.97 -6.05 29.97
N GLY A 29 -13.56 -6.90 30.80
CA GLY A 29 -13.87 -6.65 32.20
C GLY A 29 -12.67 -6.22 33.04
N LYS A 30 -12.97 -5.33 34.00
CA LYS A 30 -12.04 -4.88 35.04
C LYS A 30 -11.62 -6.09 35.89
N GLN A 31 -10.44 -6.66 35.60
CA GLN A 31 -9.79 -7.59 36.52
C GLN A 31 -9.30 -6.80 37.72
N ARG A 32 -9.97 -7.00 38.86
CA ARG A 32 -9.56 -6.48 40.16
C ARG A 32 -8.18 -7.06 40.49
N ILE A 33 -7.20 -6.18 40.65
CA ILE A 33 -5.90 -6.50 41.26
C ILE A 33 -6.18 -6.86 42.72
N GLY A 34 -6.36 -8.15 42.98
CA GLY A 34 -6.28 -8.70 44.31
C GLY A 34 -4.83 -8.60 44.78
N LYS A 35 -4.58 -7.71 45.74
CA LYS A 35 -3.52 -7.90 46.72
C LYS A 35 -3.75 -9.27 47.33
N ASP A 36 -2.82 -10.20 47.13
CA ASP A 36 -2.42 -11.28 48.04
C ASP A 36 -1.46 -12.20 47.26
N MET A 37 -0.18 -11.83 47.25
CA MET A 37 0.90 -12.77 46.90
C MET A 37 1.33 -13.50 48.18
N PRO A 38 1.23 -14.83 48.27
CA PRO A 38 2.11 -15.58 49.14
C PRO A 38 3.48 -15.76 48.46
N ALA A 39 4.51 -15.22 49.11
CA ALA A 39 5.90 -15.42 48.72
C ALA A 39 6.33 -16.87 49.04
N GLY A 40 6.75 -17.59 47.99
CA GLY A 40 7.53 -18.84 48.12
C GLY A 40 6.89 -20.06 47.45
N PRO A 41 7.69 -20.94 46.82
CA PRO A 41 7.18 -22.19 46.29
C PRO A 41 6.70 -23.12 47.42
N PRO A 42 5.65 -23.94 47.19
CA PRO A 42 5.08 -24.79 48.23
C PRO A 42 6.09 -25.84 48.71
N LYS A 43 6.41 -25.85 50.00
CA LYS A 43 7.12 -26.95 50.65
C LYS A 43 6.15 -28.12 50.84
N VAL A 44 6.30 -29.15 50.01
CA VAL A 44 5.64 -30.44 50.23
C VAL A 44 6.46 -31.19 51.27
N TYR A 45 5.92 -31.34 52.48
CA TYR A 45 6.45 -32.25 53.49
C TYR A 45 5.78 -33.61 53.30
N TYR A 46 6.56 -34.64 52.96
CA TYR A 46 6.10 -36.02 53.05
C TYR A 46 6.34 -36.51 54.47
N GLU A 47 5.25 -36.88 55.15
CA GLU A 47 5.28 -37.54 56.45
C GLU A 47 5.64 -39.01 56.23
N VAL A 48 6.82 -39.43 56.72
CA VAL A 48 7.27 -40.82 56.63
C VAL A 48 6.68 -41.58 57.82
N GLU A 49 5.52 -42.22 57.61
CA GLU A 49 5.00 -43.20 58.57
C GLU A 49 5.92 -44.42 58.61
N GLY A 50 6.63 -44.58 59.72
CA GLY A 50 7.43 -45.76 60.01
C GLY A 50 6.57 -46.98 60.32
N ARG A 51 6.52 -47.96 59.40
CA ARG A 51 6.20 -49.35 59.74
C ARG A 51 7.47 -50.20 59.73
N ARG A 52 7.87 -50.65 60.94
CA ARG A 52 8.89 -51.68 61.13
C ARG A 52 8.38 -53.02 60.59
N GLY A 53 8.79 -53.37 59.37
CA GLY A 53 8.74 -54.73 58.85
C GLY A 53 10.14 -55.33 58.84
N ARG A 54 10.41 -56.29 59.72
CA ARG A 54 11.57 -57.18 59.61
C ARG A 54 11.35 -58.03 58.35
N GLY A 55 12.19 -57.82 57.33
CA GLY A 55 12.14 -58.54 56.06
C GLY A 55 13.56 -58.77 55.56
N ALA A 56 13.81 -60.01 55.14
CA ALA A 56 15.11 -60.58 54.86
C ALA A 56 15.94 -59.82 53.82
N ASN A 57 17.25 -59.93 54.02
CA ASN A 57 18.31 -59.54 53.11
C ASN A 57 18.14 -60.30 51.77
N ALA A 58 17.69 -59.60 50.73
CA ALA A 58 17.75 -60.06 49.35
C ALA A 58 18.42 -58.96 48.52
N THR A 59 19.72 -59.08 48.36
CA THR A 59 20.54 -58.26 47.46
C THR A 59 20.14 -58.55 46.02
N HIS A 60 19.05 -57.92 45.57
CA HIS A 60 18.81 -57.74 44.14
C HIS A 60 19.76 -56.64 43.66
N HIS A 61 20.89 -57.04 43.06
CA HIS A 61 21.63 -56.19 42.13
C HIS A 61 20.74 -55.95 40.90
N GLY A 62 19.73 -55.10 41.05
CA GLY A 62 18.97 -54.56 39.94
C GLY A 62 19.85 -53.62 39.15
N ASP A 63 19.78 -53.74 37.82
CA ASP A 63 20.52 -52.97 36.83
C ASP A 63 20.34 -51.44 37.02
N LEU A 64 21.17 -50.85 37.89
CA LEU A 64 21.29 -49.40 38.09
C LEU A 64 21.89 -48.70 36.85
N GLY A 65 22.52 -49.46 35.95
CA GLY A 65 23.10 -48.95 34.71
C GLY A 65 22.02 -48.52 33.70
N GLY A 66 20.95 -49.31 33.56
CA GLY A 66 19.81 -48.99 32.69
C GLY A 66 19.06 -47.72 33.10
N TYR A 67 18.75 -47.56 34.39
CA TYR A 67 18.04 -46.37 34.89
C TYR A 67 18.89 -45.09 34.79
N ALA A 68 20.20 -45.18 35.09
CA ALA A 68 21.11 -44.05 34.94
C ALA A 68 21.24 -43.62 33.46
N GLY A 69 21.30 -44.58 32.53
CA GLY A 69 21.31 -44.31 31.09
C GLY A 69 20.03 -43.62 30.59
N ILE A 70 18.86 -44.09 31.04
CA ILE A 70 17.56 -43.47 30.71
C ILE A 70 17.48 -42.04 31.28
N GLN A 71 17.91 -41.82 32.53
CA GLN A 71 17.95 -40.48 33.11
C GLN A 71 18.93 -39.55 32.40
N GLY A 72 20.09 -40.05 31.96
CA GLY A 72 21.06 -39.30 31.16
C GLY A 72 20.48 -38.90 29.79
N GLY A 73 19.82 -39.83 29.10
CA GLY A 73 19.17 -39.58 27.81
C GLY A 73 18.05 -38.55 27.90
N LEU A 74 17.19 -38.65 28.92
CA LEU A 74 16.14 -37.66 29.17
C LEU A 74 16.72 -36.27 29.48
N ARG A 75 17.79 -36.19 30.29
CA ARG A 75 18.48 -34.92 30.56
C ARG A 75 19.06 -34.28 29.29
N ALA A 76 19.65 -35.08 28.41
CA ALA A 76 20.17 -34.60 27.14
C ALA A 76 19.05 -34.07 26.23
N GLN A 77 17.94 -34.80 26.10
CA GLN A 77 16.77 -34.35 25.34
C GLN A 77 16.17 -33.06 25.89
N ILE A 78 16.05 -32.94 27.22
CA ILE A 78 15.57 -31.71 27.87
C ILE A 78 16.52 -30.54 27.57
N ALA A 79 17.83 -30.76 27.61
CA ALA A 79 18.81 -29.72 27.28
C ALA A 79 18.71 -29.28 25.81
N THR A 80 18.52 -30.22 24.88
CA THR A 80 18.31 -29.91 23.46
C THR A 80 17.02 -29.11 23.25
N LEU A 81 15.90 -29.56 23.82
CA LEU A 81 14.61 -28.85 23.73
C LEU A 81 14.68 -27.44 24.34
N ALA A 82 15.36 -27.29 25.48
CA ALA A 82 15.58 -25.98 26.08
C ALA A 82 16.38 -25.04 25.16
N GLY A 83 17.39 -25.58 24.47
CA GLY A 83 18.16 -24.83 23.47
C GLY A 83 17.32 -24.42 22.26
N GLU A 84 16.52 -25.34 21.71
CA GLU A 84 15.61 -25.06 20.59
C GLU A 84 14.55 -24.01 20.95
N VAL A 85 13.96 -24.11 22.14
CA VAL A 85 13.00 -23.13 22.66
C VAL A 85 13.66 -21.76 22.82
N GLY A 86 14.89 -21.70 23.32
CA GLY A 86 15.68 -20.46 23.38
C GLY A 86 15.85 -19.81 22.01
N LEU A 87 16.25 -20.58 21.01
CA LEU A 87 16.38 -20.10 19.63
C LEU A 87 15.05 -19.64 19.03
N LEU A 88 13.94 -20.33 19.33
CA LEU A 88 12.60 -19.93 18.89
C LEU A 88 12.16 -18.61 19.55
N CYS A 89 12.43 -18.42 20.83
CA CYS A 89 12.17 -17.17 21.54
C CYS A 89 12.92 -16.00 20.91
N ASP A 90 14.20 -16.17 20.59
CA ASP A 90 15.01 -15.15 19.93
C ASP A 90 14.49 -14.80 18.53
N LYS A 91 14.12 -15.82 17.75
CA LYS A 91 13.50 -15.64 16.43
C LYS A 91 12.17 -14.89 16.55
N HIS A 92 11.33 -15.28 17.51
CA HIS A 92 10.04 -14.64 17.74
C HIS A 92 10.22 -13.16 18.10
N LYS A 93 11.17 -12.82 18.98
CA LYS A 93 11.50 -11.44 19.32
C LYS A 93 11.92 -10.63 18.08
N LYS A 94 12.84 -11.16 17.27
CA LYS A 94 13.28 -10.51 16.03
C LYS A 94 12.13 -10.28 15.04
N LEU A 95 11.23 -11.25 14.89
CA LEU A 95 10.06 -11.11 14.02
C LEU A 95 9.09 -10.05 14.55
N LYS A 96 8.86 -10.02 15.86
CA LYS A 96 8.01 -9.01 16.51
C LYS A 96 8.56 -7.59 16.31
N ASP A 97 9.87 -7.42 16.49
CA ASP A 97 10.52 -6.11 16.31
C ASP A 97 10.43 -5.65 14.84
N ARG A 98 10.64 -6.57 13.89
CA ARG A 98 10.48 -6.30 12.46
C ARG A 98 9.05 -5.94 12.09
N ALA A 99 8.06 -6.68 12.60
CA ALA A 99 6.64 -6.41 12.36
C ALA A 99 6.26 -5.00 12.86
N LYS A 100 6.68 -4.65 14.07
CA LYS A 100 6.46 -3.30 14.62
C LYS A 100 7.12 -2.22 13.78
N ALA A 101 8.35 -2.44 13.32
CA ALA A 101 9.03 -1.49 12.44
C ALA A 101 8.25 -1.30 11.13
N THR A 102 7.76 -2.38 10.51
CA THR A 102 6.97 -2.29 9.28
C THR A 102 5.63 -1.58 9.50
N GLU A 103 4.94 -1.85 10.61
CA GLU A 103 3.69 -1.16 10.97
C GLU A 103 3.90 0.33 11.16
N ASN A 104 4.98 0.73 11.84
CA ASN A 104 5.32 2.15 12.00
C ASN A 104 5.59 2.82 10.64
N THR A 105 6.41 2.19 9.79
CA THR A 105 6.69 2.74 8.45
C THR A 105 5.42 2.85 7.60
N LEU A 106 4.50 1.90 7.72
CA LEU A 106 3.23 1.95 7.01
C LEU A 106 2.34 3.07 7.55
N GLY A 107 2.29 3.23 8.88
CA GLY A 107 1.56 4.31 9.54
C GLY A 107 2.07 5.70 9.17
N GLU A 108 3.37 5.85 8.92
CA GLU A 108 3.98 7.11 8.47
C GLU A 108 3.79 7.37 6.97
N THR A 109 3.91 6.33 6.13
CA THR A 109 3.86 6.47 4.66
C THR A 109 2.44 6.60 4.12
N ALA A 110 1.46 5.89 4.69
CA ALA A 110 0.06 5.96 4.26
C ALA A 110 -0.52 7.40 4.22
N PRO A 111 -0.35 8.26 5.26
CA PRO A 111 -0.86 9.63 5.21
C PRO A 111 -0.10 10.49 4.20
N GLN A 112 1.20 10.29 4.01
CA GLN A 112 2.00 11.02 3.03
C GLN A 112 1.52 10.74 1.59
N VAL A 113 1.25 9.46 1.28
CA VAL A 113 0.69 9.07 -0.03
C VAL A 113 -0.69 9.69 -0.25
N LYS A 114 -1.53 9.72 0.79
CA LYS A 114 -2.85 10.36 0.72
C LYS A 114 -2.73 11.86 0.44
N GLU A 115 -1.85 12.55 1.16
CA GLU A 115 -1.59 13.99 0.97
C GLU A 115 -1.05 14.29 -0.44
N LEU A 116 -0.08 13.50 -0.92
CA LEU A 116 0.50 13.65 -2.26
C LEU A 116 -0.55 13.44 -3.36
N THR A 117 -1.40 12.42 -3.22
CA THR A 117 -2.50 12.14 -4.15
C THR A 117 -3.48 13.32 -4.21
N GLN A 118 -3.84 13.90 -3.06
CA GLN A 118 -4.70 15.08 -3.01
C GLN A 118 -4.06 16.31 -3.67
N LYS A 119 -2.79 16.57 -3.37
CA LYS A 119 -2.03 17.67 -4.00
C LYS A 119 -1.97 17.49 -5.51
N TYR A 120 -1.68 16.28 -5.97
CA TYR A 120 -1.64 15.93 -7.39
C TYR A 120 -2.98 16.22 -8.08
N ALA A 121 -4.09 15.74 -7.52
CA ALA A 121 -5.43 15.98 -8.05
C ALA A 121 -5.75 17.49 -8.16
N LEU A 122 -5.43 18.26 -7.11
CA LEU A 122 -5.61 19.73 -7.12
C LEU A 122 -4.78 20.40 -8.20
N THR A 123 -3.50 20.06 -8.34
CA THR A 123 -2.62 20.62 -9.38
C THR A 123 -3.08 20.23 -10.79
N ASN A 124 -3.50 18.98 -10.99
CA ASN A 124 -3.97 18.50 -12.28
C ASN A 124 -5.24 19.25 -12.72
N ASN A 125 -6.18 19.46 -11.80
CA ASN A 125 -7.39 20.23 -12.06
C ASN A 125 -7.09 21.70 -12.38
N LYS A 126 -6.12 22.32 -11.69
CA LYS A 126 -5.65 23.66 -12.02
C LYS A 126 -5.02 23.72 -13.40
N LEU A 127 -4.17 22.75 -13.76
CA LEU A 127 -3.56 22.68 -15.09
C LEU A 127 -4.60 22.53 -16.20
N ARG A 128 -5.57 21.63 -16.03
CA ARG A 128 -6.69 21.48 -16.99
C ARG A 128 -7.47 22.77 -17.17
N THR A 129 -7.79 23.44 -16.06
CA THR A 129 -8.49 24.73 -16.10
C THR A 129 -7.67 25.81 -16.82
N LEU A 130 -6.36 25.88 -16.55
CA LEU A 130 -5.48 26.84 -17.21
C LEU A 130 -5.33 26.54 -18.71
N ALA A 131 -5.23 25.27 -19.09
CA ALA A 131 -5.14 24.86 -20.50
C ALA A 131 -6.38 25.33 -21.27
N ILE A 132 -7.59 25.10 -20.73
CA ILE A 132 -8.85 25.56 -21.34
C ILE A 132 -8.88 27.09 -21.46
N LYS A 133 -8.42 27.80 -20.41
CA LYS A 133 -8.38 29.28 -20.44
C LYS A 133 -7.39 29.81 -21.48
N VAL A 134 -6.24 29.17 -21.64
CA VAL A 134 -5.24 29.55 -22.66
C VAL A 134 -5.80 29.31 -24.06
N GLU A 135 -6.44 28.16 -24.30
CA GLU A 135 -7.06 27.84 -25.58
C GLU A 135 -8.19 28.83 -25.94
N ASP A 136 -9.05 29.18 -24.98
CA ASP A 136 -10.10 30.19 -25.18
C ASP A 136 -9.49 31.58 -25.44
N ALA A 137 -8.45 31.97 -24.70
CA ALA A 137 -7.76 33.24 -24.92
C ALA A 137 -7.08 33.30 -26.29
N GLU A 138 -6.37 32.25 -26.69
CA GLU A 138 -5.74 32.14 -28.02
C GLU A 138 -6.78 32.20 -29.12
N SER A 139 -7.89 31.47 -28.96
CA SER A 139 -9.01 31.49 -29.88
C SER A 139 -9.56 32.91 -30.03
N ARG A 140 -9.85 33.61 -28.92
CA ARG A 140 -10.31 35.00 -28.91
C ARG A 140 -9.35 35.95 -29.62
N CYS A 141 -8.05 35.85 -29.32
CA CYS A 141 -7.02 36.68 -29.94
C CYS A 141 -6.91 36.45 -31.45
N ARG A 142 -7.22 35.23 -31.94
CA ARG A 142 -7.14 34.90 -33.36
C ARG A 142 -8.46 35.03 -34.13
N ARG A 143 -9.58 35.37 -33.46
CA ARG A 143 -10.91 35.50 -34.10
C ARG A 143 -10.92 36.43 -35.32
N HIS A 144 -10.11 37.48 -35.28
CA HIS A 144 -10.03 38.48 -36.35
C HIS A 144 -8.82 38.26 -37.28
N ASN A 145 -8.04 37.20 -37.07
CA ASN A 145 -6.87 36.91 -37.87
C ASN A 145 -7.24 35.98 -39.02
N ILE A 146 -6.96 36.41 -40.25
CA ILE A 146 -7.13 35.60 -41.45
C ILE A 146 -5.76 35.07 -41.87
N ARG A 147 -5.67 33.76 -42.13
CA ARG A 147 -4.42 33.12 -42.57
C ARG A 147 -4.50 32.86 -44.08
N LEU A 148 -3.65 33.53 -44.84
CA LEU A 148 -3.49 33.28 -46.27
C LEU A 148 -2.52 32.10 -46.48
N VAL A 149 -2.97 31.06 -47.18
CA VAL A 149 -2.19 29.85 -47.47
C VAL A 149 -2.09 29.67 -48.98
N GLY A 150 -0.90 29.31 -49.48
CA GLY A 150 -0.67 29.11 -50.92
C GLY A 150 -0.38 30.40 -51.70
N VAL A 151 -0.14 31.53 -51.02
CA VAL A 151 0.36 32.74 -51.66
C VAL A 151 1.85 32.54 -51.98
N PRO A 152 2.30 32.74 -53.24
CA PRO A 152 3.71 32.62 -53.58
C PRO A 152 4.57 33.58 -52.75
N GLU A 153 5.80 33.17 -52.44
CA GLU A 153 6.72 34.03 -51.72
C GLU A 153 7.12 35.25 -52.59
N LYS A 154 7.38 36.40 -51.95
CA LYS A 154 7.74 37.68 -52.62
C LYS A 154 6.66 38.32 -53.51
N THR A 155 5.43 37.81 -53.50
CA THR A 155 4.28 38.44 -54.17
C THR A 155 3.77 39.69 -53.44
N LYS A 156 4.14 39.85 -52.16
CA LYS A 156 3.88 41.07 -51.39
C LYS A 156 4.82 42.16 -51.93
N GLY A 157 4.26 43.10 -52.68
CA GLY A 157 4.93 44.35 -53.00
C GLY A 157 5.19 45.19 -51.74
N PRO A 158 5.42 46.51 -51.87
CA PRO A 158 5.82 47.36 -50.74
C PRO A 158 4.73 47.54 -49.67
N SER A 159 3.44 47.32 -49.99
CA SER A 159 2.33 47.40 -49.03
C SER A 159 1.54 46.09 -49.00
N GLN A 160 1.23 45.64 -47.77
CA GLN A 160 0.38 44.47 -47.54
C GLN A 160 -1.10 44.78 -47.78
N GLU A 161 -1.57 46.00 -47.47
CA GLU A 161 -2.97 46.38 -47.70
C GLU A 161 -3.29 46.35 -49.19
N LEU A 162 -2.45 46.99 -50.01
CA LEU A 162 -2.64 47.02 -51.47
C LEU A 162 -2.63 45.61 -52.08
N PHE A 163 -1.78 44.72 -51.57
CA PHE A 163 -1.79 43.32 -51.98
C PHE A 163 -3.11 42.63 -51.63
N ILE A 164 -3.62 42.78 -50.40
CA ILE A 164 -4.88 42.16 -49.98
C ILE A 164 -6.07 42.74 -50.76
N GLU A 165 -6.14 44.06 -50.92
CA GLU A 165 -7.20 44.72 -51.69
C GLU A 165 -7.20 44.28 -53.15
N THR A 166 -6.03 44.23 -53.78
CA THR A 166 -5.91 43.76 -55.17
C THR A 166 -6.24 42.28 -55.28
N TRP A 167 -5.79 41.46 -54.32
CA TRP A 167 -6.07 40.02 -54.30
C TRP A 167 -7.57 39.74 -54.17
N LEU A 168 -8.25 40.41 -53.23
CA LEU A 168 -9.71 40.29 -53.04
C LEU A 168 -10.49 40.81 -54.26
N SER A 169 -10.01 41.89 -54.88
CA SER A 169 -10.68 42.51 -56.04
C SER A 169 -10.45 41.76 -57.35
N SER A 170 -9.29 41.12 -57.50
CA SER A 170 -8.92 40.31 -58.68
C SER A 170 -9.42 38.87 -58.58
N SER A 171 -9.62 38.35 -57.37
CA SER A 171 -10.38 37.13 -57.15
C SER A 171 -11.86 37.41 -57.40
N GLN A 172 -12.27 37.46 -58.68
CA GLN A 172 -13.62 37.00 -59.00
C GLN A 172 -13.76 35.64 -58.32
N TRP A 173 -14.65 35.58 -57.33
CA TRP A 173 -14.95 34.40 -56.55
C TRP A 173 -15.66 33.36 -57.44
N SER A 174 -15.00 32.90 -58.50
CA SER A 174 -15.46 31.76 -59.28
C SER A 174 -15.30 30.55 -58.37
N GLY A 175 -16.41 30.05 -57.85
CA GLY A 175 -16.49 29.00 -56.84
C GLY A 175 -15.73 27.73 -57.23
N HIS A 176 -14.42 27.71 -57.01
CA HIS A 176 -13.65 26.48 -56.85
C HIS A 176 -13.99 25.93 -55.47
N THR A 177 -15.15 25.28 -55.41
CA THR A 177 -15.39 24.22 -54.45
C THR A 177 -14.18 23.31 -54.48
N GLY A 178 -13.50 23.22 -53.33
CA GLY A 178 -12.28 22.45 -53.19
C GLY A 178 -12.47 21.06 -53.78
N SER A 179 -11.58 20.72 -54.72
CA SER A 179 -11.32 19.35 -55.13
C SER A 179 -11.13 18.51 -53.85
N ARG A 180 -12.18 17.77 -53.47
CA ARG A 180 -12.10 16.76 -52.42
C ARG A 180 -11.12 15.71 -52.91
N ARG A 181 -9.87 15.77 -52.44
CA ARG A 181 -9.00 14.59 -52.54
C ARG A 181 -9.71 13.46 -51.78
N PRO A 182 -9.96 12.30 -52.41
CA PRO A 182 -10.48 11.15 -51.68
C PRO A 182 -9.44 10.74 -50.64
N LEU A 183 -9.86 10.66 -49.38
CA LEU A 183 -9.09 10.07 -48.30
C LEU A 183 -8.90 8.59 -48.63
N THR A 184 -7.73 8.23 -49.15
CA THR A 184 -7.31 6.83 -49.20
C THR A 184 -6.98 6.41 -47.77
N LYS A 185 -7.80 5.51 -47.21
CA LYS A 185 -7.50 4.80 -45.98
C LYS A 185 -6.31 3.87 -46.22
N THR A 186 -5.27 4.03 -45.42
CA THR A 186 -4.27 3.00 -45.11
C THR A 186 -3.90 3.15 -43.65
#